data_AF-A0A2N6EV92-F1
#
_entry.id   AF-A0A2N6EV92-F1
#
_cell.length_a   1.000
_cell.length_b   1.000
_cell.length_c   1.000
_cell.angle_alpha   90.00
_cell.angle_beta   90.00
_cell.angle_gamma   90.00
#
_symmetry.space_group_name_H-M   'P 1'
#
loop_
_entity.id
_entity.type
_entity.pdbx_description
1 polymer ?
#
loop_
_entity_poly.entity_id
_entity_poly.type
_entity_poly.pdbx_seq_one_letter_code
_entity_poly.pdbx_strand_id
1 'polypeptide(L)'
;MNKRGFHKWLLLLALLLFAAVPATAVVNVQCPGDTNGDAVINGSGDPAHPNAQCMHLAAGDGFVTMADGYPQYMFGFADITGTPPKKALDVGTLAATFPAPPITLDEGDEFFLSLTNVGMLMRPDLFDPHTVHWHGFPEAASVFDGVPDSSISINMGSTLTYYYNVVEPGTYMYHCHVEATEHMQMGMLGNLYVRPAQDGTTLEYPAGSGKTYNKFAYNDGDGSTGYDVDFPIQIGSFDSAFHDASLTVQPLPFAMMRDNYPMLNGRGYPDTVQVAGPDAPPEANPVSGNSTQPESSLVTAAPGQRVLLRISNLNVTRFYTLQTLGVSMQVVGKDASIHRGPDGKDLYYMTNSVVLGGGESLDAIIEIPESATAGTTYFLYTSNLNYLSNNEEDFGGMMTEIRVN
;
A
#
# COMPACT_ATOMS: atom_id res chain seq x y z
N MET A 1 0.11 34.35 59.83
CA MET A 1 -0.21 33.15 59.00
C MET A 1 -0.15 31.92 59.89
N ASN A 2 -1.24 31.15 59.95
CA ASN A 2 -1.46 30.09 60.94
C ASN A 2 -0.72 28.79 60.52
N LYS A 3 0.30 28.37 61.29
CA LYS A 3 1.16 27.19 61.00
C LYS A 3 0.38 25.89 60.74
N ARG A 4 -0.84 25.78 61.28
CA ARG A 4 -1.74 24.63 61.06
C ARG A 4 -2.33 24.56 59.64
N GLY A 5 -2.49 25.68 58.94
CA GLY A 5 -2.99 25.69 57.56
C GLY A 5 -1.93 25.24 56.55
N PHE A 6 -0.67 25.60 56.80
CA PHE A 6 0.47 25.26 55.94
C PHE A 6 0.77 23.75 55.93
N HIS A 7 0.64 23.08 57.08
CA HIS A 7 0.83 21.62 57.17
C HIS A 7 -0.27 20.84 56.46
N LYS A 8 -1.52 21.32 56.47
CA LYS A 8 -2.61 20.69 55.72
C LYS A 8 -2.41 20.79 54.21
N TRP A 9 -1.89 21.93 53.74
CA TRP A 9 -1.55 22.13 52.33
C TRP A 9 -0.37 21.25 51.87
N LEU A 10 0.66 21.10 52.70
CA LEU A 10 1.78 20.19 52.42
C LEU A 10 1.36 18.71 52.41
N LEU A 11 0.44 18.30 53.30
CA LEU A 11 -0.12 16.94 53.29
C LEU A 11 -0.99 16.67 52.06
N LEU A 12 -1.77 17.65 51.59
CA LEU A 12 -2.54 17.55 50.35
C LEU A 12 -1.65 17.50 49.11
N LEU A 13 -0.59 18.32 49.05
CA LEU A 13 0.40 18.26 47.96
C LEU A 13 1.18 16.93 47.96
N ALA A 14 1.53 16.42 49.15
CA ALA A 14 2.19 15.13 49.28
C ALA A 14 1.26 13.97 48.85
N LEU A 15 -0.03 14.00 49.19
CA LEU A 15 -1.01 13.01 48.70
C LEU A 15 -1.17 13.07 47.16
N LEU A 16 -1.10 14.26 46.56
CA LEU A 16 -1.12 14.43 45.10
C LEU A 16 0.17 13.93 44.43
N LEU A 17 1.32 14.05 45.09
CA LEU A 17 2.61 13.52 44.62
C LEU A 17 2.68 11.97 44.69
N PHE A 18 1.91 11.33 45.58
CA PHE A 18 1.80 9.87 45.66
C PHE A 18 0.66 9.29 44.80
N ALA A 19 -0.18 10.14 44.20
CA ALA A 19 -1.15 9.76 43.18
C ALA A 19 -0.50 9.81 41.78
N ALA A 20 0.70 9.25 41.64
CA ALA A 20 1.24 8.93 40.33
C ALA A 20 0.46 7.73 39.79
N VAL A 21 -0.64 7.99 39.09
CA VAL A 21 -1.25 6.96 38.25
C VAL A 21 -0.22 6.63 37.18
N PRO A 22 0.19 5.36 37.01
CA PRO A 22 1.03 5.00 35.87
C PRO A 22 0.27 5.40 34.61
N ALA A 23 0.76 6.42 33.90
CA ALA A 23 0.30 6.71 32.56
C ALA A 23 0.89 5.60 31.67
N THR A 24 0.09 4.56 31.44
CA THR A 24 0.41 3.57 30.42
C THR A 24 0.07 4.20 29.08
N ALA A 25 1.04 4.33 28.17
CA ALA A 25 0.73 4.52 26.77
C ALA A 25 -0.02 3.26 26.32
N VAL A 26 -1.29 3.41 25.96
CA VAL A 26 -2.14 2.31 25.51
C VAL A 26 -2.48 2.59 24.07
N VAL A 27 -2.17 1.64 23.19
CA VAL A 27 -2.67 1.61 21.83
C VAL A 27 -4.19 1.70 21.89
N ASN A 28 -4.76 2.71 21.26
CA ASN A 28 -6.20 2.94 21.27
C ASN A 28 -6.70 2.96 19.82
N VAL A 29 -7.42 1.91 19.47
CA VAL A 29 -8.02 1.71 18.15
C VAL A 29 -9.49 2.11 18.23
N GLN A 30 -9.94 2.93 17.29
CA GLN A 30 -11.35 3.30 17.16
C GLN A 30 -11.93 2.62 15.93
N CYS A 31 -12.91 1.76 16.12
CA CYS A 31 -13.63 1.08 15.05
C CYS A 31 -15.10 0.90 15.50
N PRO A 32 -16.09 1.49 14.80
CA PRO A 32 -17.49 1.29 15.14
C PRO A 32 -17.87 -0.19 15.12
N GLY A 33 -18.49 -0.68 16.20
CA GLY A 33 -18.86 -2.09 16.34
C GLY A 33 -17.71 -3.02 16.75
N ASP A 34 -16.49 -2.50 16.93
CA ASP A 34 -15.41 -3.22 17.61
C ASP A 34 -15.56 -3.09 19.14
N THR A 35 -15.46 -4.22 19.84
CA THR A 35 -15.64 -4.31 21.30
C THR A 35 -14.37 -4.64 22.06
N ASN A 36 -13.29 -5.04 21.38
CA ASN A 36 -12.05 -5.48 21.98
C ASN A 36 -10.82 -4.68 21.51
N GLY A 37 -10.99 -3.78 20.53
CA GLY A 37 -9.98 -2.86 20.04
C GLY A 37 -9.00 -3.49 19.04
N ASP A 38 -9.34 -4.62 18.44
CA ASP A 38 -8.49 -5.31 17.46
C ASP A 38 -8.76 -4.85 16.00
N ALA A 39 -9.58 -3.82 15.81
CA ALA A 39 -10.04 -3.31 14.51
C ALA A 39 -10.88 -4.30 13.71
N VAL A 40 -11.49 -5.30 14.36
CA VAL A 40 -12.46 -6.22 13.75
C VAL A 40 -13.86 -5.90 14.26
N ILE A 41 -14.78 -5.65 13.32
CA ILE A 41 -16.19 -5.42 13.64
C ILE A 41 -16.80 -6.72 14.18
N ASN A 42 -17.44 -6.63 15.35
CA ASN A 42 -18.02 -7.78 16.03
C ASN A 42 -19.53 -7.86 15.79
N GLY A 43 -20.07 -9.09 15.69
CA GLY A 43 -21.51 -9.32 15.60
C GLY A 43 -22.16 -8.63 14.39
N SER A 44 -23.19 -7.82 14.64
CA SER A 44 -23.89 -7.07 13.58
C SER A 44 -23.28 -5.70 13.27
N GLY A 45 -22.16 -5.34 13.91
CA GLY A 45 -21.57 -4.01 13.81
C GLY A 45 -22.38 -2.91 14.50
N ASP A 46 -21.98 -1.66 14.28
CA ASP A 46 -22.68 -0.48 14.77
C ASP A 46 -23.78 -0.05 13.78
N PRO A 47 -25.07 -0.06 14.18
CA PRO A 47 -26.15 0.39 13.30
C PRO A 47 -26.05 1.84 12.83
N ALA A 48 -25.26 2.68 13.51
CA ALA A 48 -24.99 4.06 13.09
C ALA A 48 -23.97 4.15 11.94
N HIS A 49 -23.13 3.12 11.77
CA HIS A 49 -22.10 3.04 10.73
C HIS A 49 -22.22 1.69 9.98
N PRO A 50 -23.30 1.50 9.20
CA PRO A 50 -23.60 0.22 8.56
C PRO A 50 -22.59 -0.20 7.49
N ASN A 51 -21.82 0.76 6.95
CA ASN A 51 -20.77 0.54 5.95
C ASN A 51 -19.36 0.72 6.55
N ALA A 52 -19.21 0.58 7.88
CA ALA A 52 -17.90 0.72 8.50
C ALA A 52 -16.93 -0.36 7.99
N GLN A 53 -15.75 0.06 7.59
CA GLN A 53 -14.59 -0.80 7.38
C GLN A 53 -13.48 -0.36 8.33
N CYS A 54 -12.76 -1.32 8.91
CA CYS A 54 -11.71 -1.03 9.88
C CYS A 54 -10.42 -1.76 9.51
N MET A 55 -9.30 -1.09 9.74
CA MET A 55 -7.96 -1.65 9.55
C MET A 55 -7.00 -1.08 10.59
N HIS A 56 -6.01 -1.86 11.00
CA HIS A 56 -4.96 -1.44 11.93
C HIS A 56 -3.58 -1.66 11.32
N LEU A 57 -2.90 -0.57 10.97
CA LEU A 57 -1.51 -0.56 10.55
C LEU A 57 -0.56 -0.30 11.71
N ALA A 58 0.57 -1.01 11.72
CA ALA A 58 1.77 -0.62 12.44
C ALA A 58 2.73 0.10 11.49
N ALA A 59 3.40 1.15 11.95
CA ALA A 59 4.52 1.80 11.25
C ALA A 59 5.80 1.68 12.07
N GLY A 60 6.86 1.22 11.42
CA GLY A 60 8.18 1.05 12.02
C GLY A 60 9.19 0.57 10.99
N ASP A 61 10.24 -0.08 11.45
CA ASP A 61 11.32 -0.60 10.61
C ASP A 61 11.24 -2.11 10.38
N GLY A 62 12.12 -2.60 9.52
CA GLY A 62 12.26 -4.00 9.19
C GLY A 62 13.36 -4.22 8.15
N PHE A 63 13.32 -5.40 7.54
CA PHE A 63 14.23 -5.77 6.47
C PHE A 63 13.45 -6.51 5.39
N VAL A 64 13.78 -6.22 4.15
CA VAL A 64 13.32 -6.97 2.98
C VAL A 64 14.53 -7.61 2.32
N THR A 65 14.38 -8.82 1.82
CA THR A 65 15.44 -9.45 1.01
C THR A 65 15.23 -9.05 -0.46
N MET A 66 16.33 -8.82 -1.16
CA MET A 66 16.33 -8.54 -2.59
C MET A 66 16.54 -9.85 -3.35
N ALA A 67 16.26 -9.85 -4.65
CA ALA A 67 16.30 -11.06 -5.48
C ALA A 67 17.70 -11.71 -5.60
N ASP A 68 18.77 -10.98 -5.30
CA ASP A 68 20.14 -11.49 -5.20
C ASP A 68 20.48 -12.06 -3.80
N GLY A 69 19.49 -12.10 -2.90
CA GLY A 69 19.61 -12.51 -1.50
C GLY A 69 20.12 -11.42 -0.56
N TYR A 70 20.35 -10.19 -1.03
CA TYR A 70 20.83 -9.10 -0.19
C TYR A 70 19.73 -8.59 0.76
N PRO A 71 19.93 -8.63 2.09
CA PRO A 71 18.97 -8.06 3.02
C PRO A 71 19.13 -6.53 3.09
N GLN A 72 18.05 -5.81 2.84
CA GLN A 72 18.02 -4.37 2.85
C GLN A 72 17.17 -3.86 4.02
N TYR A 73 17.73 -2.95 4.81
CA TYR A 73 17.00 -2.27 5.87
C TYR A 73 15.92 -1.37 5.27
N MET A 74 14.73 -1.35 5.86
CA MET A 74 13.59 -0.61 5.33
C MET A 74 12.74 -0.02 6.47
N PHE A 75 11.98 1.02 6.14
CA PHE A 75 10.82 1.47 6.90
C PHE A 75 9.57 0.97 6.18
N GLY A 76 8.49 0.74 6.91
CA GLY A 76 7.26 0.32 6.25
C GLY A 76 6.07 0.27 7.17
N PHE A 77 4.98 -0.21 6.57
CA PHE A 77 3.77 -0.51 7.30
C PHE A 77 3.58 -2.03 7.38
N ALA A 78 2.82 -2.47 8.38
CA ALA A 78 2.39 -3.85 8.53
C ALA A 78 0.91 -3.87 8.92
N ASP A 79 0.14 -4.79 8.35
CA ASP A 79 -1.25 -4.99 8.75
C ASP A 79 -1.28 -5.86 10.01
N ILE A 80 -1.76 -5.27 11.10
CA ILE A 80 -1.91 -5.92 12.39
C ILE A 80 -3.38 -5.98 12.80
N THR A 81 -4.33 -5.84 11.87
CA THR A 81 -5.76 -6.04 12.09
C THR A 81 -6.02 -7.40 12.75
N GLY A 82 -6.91 -7.44 13.74
CA GLY A 82 -7.15 -8.60 14.59
C GLY A 82 -6.15 -8.75 15.75
N THR A 83 -5.18 -7.84 15.89
CA THR A 83 -4.25 -7.84 17.02
C THR A 83 -4.83 -7.06 18.20
N PRO A 84 -4.97 -7.66 19.39
CA PRO A 84 -5.40 -6.93 20.57
C PRO A 84 -4.44 -5.78 20.90
N PRO A 85 -4.92 -4.61 21.38
CA PRO A 85 -4.08 -3.43 21.58
C PRO A 85 -2.82 -3.65 22.44
N LYS A 86 -2.90 -4.56 23.42
CA LYS A 86 -1.78 -4.92 24.30
C LYS A 86 -0.62 -5.61 23.60
N LYS A 87 -0.84 -6.15 22.40
CA LYS A 87 0.15 -6.86 21.58
C LYS A 87 0.56 -6.08 20.33
N ALA A 88 -0.07 -4.95 20.04
CA ALA A 88 0.15 -4.21 18.80
C ALA A 88 1.60 -3.77 18.62
N LEU A 89 2.26 -3.28 19.69
CA LEU A 89 3.67 -2.92 19.64
C LEU A 89 4.56 -4.16 19.39
N ASP A 90 4.30 -5.25 20.10
CA ASP A 90 5.09 -6.50 19.97
C ASP A 90 4.96 -7.11 18.56
N VAL A 91 3.74 -7.12 18.00
CA VAL A 91 3.46 -7.70 16.68
C VAL A 91 3.96 -6.79 15.56
N GLY A 92 3.84 -5.46 15.70
CA GLY A 92 4.23 -4.52 14.66
C GLY A 92 5.73 -4.23 14.59
N THR A 93 6.48 -4.49 15.67
CA THR A 93 7.94 -4.29 15.70
C THR A 93 8.64 -5.21 14.69
N LEU A 94 9.51 -4.65 13.82
CA LEU A 94 10.19 -5.39 12.74
C LEU A 94 9.25 -6.10 11.74
N ALA A 95 8.01 -5.63 11.62
CA ALA A 95 6.99 -6.24 10.76
C ALA A 95 6.82 -5.52 9.40
N ALA A 96 7.61 -4.49 9.12
CA ALA A 96 7.50 -3.70 7.90
C ALA A 96 7.50 -4.58 6.64
N THR A 97 6.59 -4.30 5.71
CA THR A 97 6.49 -4.97 4.41
C THR A 97 6.67 -3.98 3.26
N PHE A 98 7.19 -4.46 2.13
CA PHE A 98 7.24 -3.72 0.88
C PHE A 98 6.72 -4.59 -0.28
N PRO A 99 5.64 -4.17 -0.97
CA PRO A 99 4.81 -3.01 -0.72
C PRO A 99 4.21 -3.02 0.68
N ALA A 100 3.82 -1.84 1.16
CA ALA A 100 2.95 -1.76 2.31
C ALA A 100 1.61 -2.48 2.02
N PRO A 101 0.91 -2.99 3.05
CA PRO A 101 -0.29 -3.80 2.87
C PRO A 101 -1.34 -3.13 1.97
N PRO A 102 -1.89 -3.81 0.96
CA PRO A 102 -2.89 -3.20 0.11
C PRO A 102 -4.16 -2.89 0.90
N ILE A 103 -4.72 -1.70 0.67
CA ILE A 103 -6.03 -1.32 1.21
C ILE A 103 -7.06 -1.51 0.09
N THR A 104 -8.03 -2.40 0.28
CA THR A 104 -9.13 -2.61 -0.68
C THR A 104 -10.46 -2.26 -0.04
N LEU A 105 -11.16 -1.28 -0.62
CA LEU A 105 -12.43 -0.75 -0.13
C LEU A 105 -13.47 -0.77 -1.26
N ASP A 106 -14.72 -0.61 -0.90
CA ASP A 106 -15.85 -0.42 -1.80
C ASP A 106 -16.31 1.05 -1.73
N GLU A 107 -16.76 1.60 -2.86
CA GLU A 107 -17.38 2.92 -2.90
C GLU A 107 -18.61 2.98 -1.97
N GLY A 108 -18.66 3.99 -1.10
CA GLY A 108 -19.66 4.16 -0.06
C GLY A 108 -19.27 3.61 1.32
N ASP A 109 -18.07 3.03 1.46
CA ASP A 109 -17.51 2.62 2.75
C ASP A 109 -17.17 3.82 3.65
N GLU A 110 -17.39 3.63 4.96
CA GLU A 110 -16.89 4.48 6.02
C GLU A 110 -15.61 3.86 6.61
N PHE A 111 -14.44 4.34 6.20
CA PHE A 111 -13.18 3.68 6.53
C PHE A 111 -12.49 4.28 7.77
N PHE A 112 -12.26 3.43 8.78
CA PHE A 112 -11.56 3.73 10.02
C PHE A 112 -10.19 3.06 10.02
N LEU A 113 -9.15 3.82 9.67
CA LEU A 113 -7.78 3.34 9.63
C LEU A 113 -7.04 3.71 10.91
N SER A 114 -6.64 2.75 11.72
CA SER A 114 -5.79 3.00 12.88
C SER A 114 -4.32 2.82 12.52
N LEU A 115 -3.48 3.82 12.82
CA LEU A 115 -2.02 3.74 12.67
C LEU A 115 -1.36 3.77 14.03
N THR A 116 -0.58 2.75 14.36
CA THR A 116 0.29 2.73 15.55
C THR A 116 1.74 2.85 15.13
N ASN A 117 2.43 3.88 15.63
CA ASN A 117 3.88 3.99 15.46
C ASN A 117 4.57 3.11 16.50
N VAL A 118 5.17 2.00 16.06
CA VAL A 118 5.86 1.05 16.94
C VAL A 118 7.32 1.44 17.20
N GLY A 119 7.83 2.44 16.48
CA GLY A 119 9.20 2.91 16.53
C GLY A 119 10.16 2.09 15.66
N MET A 120 11.43 2.51 15.68
CA MET A 120 12.50 1.89 14.90
C MET A 120 13.40 1.06 15.83
N LEU A 121 13.29 -0.28 15.79
CA LEU A 121 14.06 -1.14 16.68
C LEU A 121 15.55 -1.19 16.29
N MET A 122 15.85 -1.17 15.00
CA MET A 122 17.22 -1.18 14.47
C MET A 122 17.88 0.19 14.55
N ARG A 123 17.07 1.24 14.52
CA ARG A 123 17.50 2.64 14.65
C ARG A 123 16.79 3.33 15.81
N PRO A 124 17.02 2.91 17.07
CA PRO A 124 16.32 3.47 18.25
C PRO A 124 16.67 4.93 18.53
N ASP A 125 17.64 5.50 17.80
CA ASP A 125 17.98 6.91 17.78
C ASP A 125 17.08 7.76 16.87
N LEU A 126 16.31 7.13 15.97
CA LEU A 126 15.28 7.79 15.15
C LEU A 126 13.96 7.83 15.90
N PHE A 127 13.50 9.03 16.22
CA PHE A 127 12.23 9.28 16.92
C PHE A 127 11.14 9.77 15.97
N ASP A 128 11.19 9.30 14.73
CA ASP A 128 10.37 9.82 13.66
C ASP A 128 8.90 9.52 13.93
N PRO A 129 8.02 10.53 13.84
CA PRO A 129 6.61 10.26 13.76
C PRO A 129 6.29 9.68 12.37
N HIS A 130 5.11 9.06 12.26
CA HIS A 130 4.61 8.59 10.97
C HIS A 130 3.21 9.13 10.71
N THR A 131 2.83 9.17 9.44
CA THR A 131 1.49 9.52 8.96
C THR A 131 1.04 8.54 7.88
N VAL A 132 -0.23 8.60 7.51
CA VAL A 132 -0.76 8.00 6.28
C VAL A 132 -1.35 9.13 5.44
N HIS A 133 -0.81 9.31 4.24
CA HIS A 133 -1.28 10.25 3.23
C HIS A 133 -1.71 9.53 1.97
N TRP A 134 -2.81 9.97 1.36
CA TRP A 134 -3.40 9.33 0.19
C TRP A 134 -3.18 10.22 -1.04
N HIS A 135 -2.61 9.65 -2.09
CA HIS A 135 -2.48 10.36 -3.35
C HIS A 135 -3.80 10.32 -4.12
N GLY A 136 -4.37 11.51 -4.35
CA GLY A 136 -5.54 11.70 -5.22
C GLY A 136 -6.89 11.40 -4.55
N PHE A 137 -6.92 11.05 -3.25
CA PHE A 137 -8.19 10.76 -2.58
C PHE A 137 -9.05 12.03 -2.44
N PRO A 138 -10.30 12.00 -2.93
CA PRO A 138 -11.18 13.15 -2.83
C PRO A 138 -11.60 13.38 -1.39
N GLU A 139 -11.69 14.66 -0.99
CA GLU A 139 -12.38 15.09 0.22
C GLU A 139 -11.83 14.55 1.56
N ALA A 140 -10.55 14.15 1.60
CA ALA A 140 -9.88 13.89 2.88
C ALA A 140 -9.96 15.12 3.80
N ALA A 141 -10.41 14.92 5.03
CA ALA A 141 -10.35 15.97 6.04
C ALA A 141 -8.87 16.32 6.30
N SER A 142 -8.53 17.62 6.30
CA SER A 142 -7.12 18.07 6.38
C SER A 142 -6.36 17.54 7.59
N VAL A 143 -7.05 17.22 8.69
CA VAL A 143 -6.47 16.66 9.92
C VAL A 143 -6.09 15.18 9.78
N PHE A 144 -6.74 14.47 8.84
CA PHE A 144 -6.56 13.05 8.51
C PHE A 144 -5.87 12.82 7.15
N ASP A 145 -5.41 13.89 6.50
CA ASP A 145 -4.75 13.79 5.20
C ASP A 145 -3.31 13.29 5.31
N GLY A 146 -2.67 13.42 6.47
CA GLY A 146 -1.29 12.97 6.70
C GLY A 146 -0.19 13.93 6.21
N VAL A 147 -0.54 15.02 5.51
CA VAL A 147 0.43 16.08 5.14
C VAL A 147 0.93 16.86 6.36
N PRO A 148 2.24 17.20 6.44
CA PRO A 148 2.85 17.74 7.65
C PRO A 148 2.23 19.02 8.21
N ASP A 149 1.73 19.92 7.36
CA ASP A 149 1.32 21.27 7.77
C ASP A 149 -0.06 21.32 8.44
N SER A 150 -0.95 20.39 8.13
CA SER A 150 -2.36 20.42 8.56
C SER A 150 -2.86 19.16 9.26
N SER A 151 -2.02 18.12 9.33
CA SER A 151 -2.40 16.79 9.84
C SER A 151 -1.77 16.48 11.19
N ILE A 152 -2.25 15.40 11.82
CA ILE A 152 -1.67 14.88 13.05
C ILE A 152 -0.59 13.84 12.69
N SER A 153 0.64 14.05 13.16
CA SER A 153 1.71 13.06 13.08
C SER A 153 1.73 12.17 14.32
N ILE A 154 1.93 10.86 14.13
CA ILE A 154 1.84 9.86 15.20
C ILE A 154 3.23 9.58 15.75
N ASN A 155 3.49 10.06 16.97
CA ASN A 155 4.73 9.78 17.69
C ASN A 155 4.85 8.30 18.08
N MET A 156 6.07 7.85 18.31
CA MET A 156 6.36 6.49 18.79
C MET A 156 5.53 6.10 20.02
N GLY A 157 5.00 4.87 20.01
CA GLY A 157 4.14 4.33 21.05
C GLY A 157 2.72 4.91 21.07
N SER A 158 2.36 5.77 20.11
CA SER A 158 1.04 6.37 19.99
C SER A 158 0.23 5.77 18.84
N THR A 159 -1.08 5.97 18.90
CA THR A 159 -2.03 5.53 17.86
C THR A 159 -2.94 6.69 17.48
N LEU A 160 -3.24 6.82 16.19
CA LEU A 160 -4.30 7.68 15.66
C LEU A 160 -5.23 6.83 14.80
N THR A 161 -6.54 7.03 14.93
CA THR A 161 -7.51 6.53 13.97
C THR A 161 -7.92 7.66 13.03
N TYR A 162 -7.66 7.44 11.74
CA TYR A 162 -8.15 8.25 10.64
C TYR A 162 -9.57 7.82 10.26
N TYR A 163 -10.35 8.76 9.73
CA TYR A 163 -11.66 8.49 9.16
C TYR A 163 -11.73 9.03 7.73
N TYR A 164 -12.19 8.19 6.81
CA TYR A 164 -12.37 8.52 5.41
C TYR A 164 -13.76 8.08 4.94
N ASN A 165 -14.42 8.96 4.19
CA ASN A 165 -15.65 8.63 3.49
C ASN A 165 -15.29 8.28 2.04
N VAL A 166 -15.42 7.02 1.66
CA VAL A 166 -14.95 6.52 0.36
C VAL A 166 -16.00 6.84 -0.70
N VAL A 167 -15.75 7.83 -1.56
CA VAL A 167 -16.78 8.37 -2.47
C VAL A 167 -16.52 8.14 -3.96
N GLU A 168 -15.29 7.83 -4.36
CA GLU A 168 -14.93 7.64 -5.77
C GLU A 168 -14.13 6.34 -5.95
N PRO A 169 -14.43 5.54 -6.99
CA PRO A 169 -13.66 4.36 -7.31
C PRO A 169 -12.38 4.67 -8.07
N GLY A 170 -11.40 3.78 -7.93
CA GLY A 170 -10.17 3.85 -8.70
C GLY A 170 -8.97 3.22 -8.01
N THR A 171 -7.82 3.41 -8.63
CA THR A 171 -6.52 2.99 -8.10
C THR A 171 -5.79 4.19 -7.52
N TYR A 172 -5.69 4.21 -6.20
CA TYR A 172 -4.97 5.20 -5.40
C TYR A 172 -3.71 4.57 -4.81
N MET A 173 -2.99 5.36 -4.03
CA MET A 173 -1.83 4.93 -3.29
C MET A 173 -1.74 5.71 -1.98
N TYR A 174 -1.05 5.14 -0.99
CA TYR A 174 -0.83 5.78 0.28
C TYR A 174 0.64 5.67 0.71
N HIS A 175 1.11 6.65 1.48
CA HIS A 175 2.47 6.66 1.99
C HIS A 175 2.61 7.49 3.27
N CYS A 176 3.75 7.36 3.95
CA CYS A 176 4.12 8.28 5.01
C CYS A 176 4.61 9.61 4.42
N HIS A 177 4.13 10.72 4.97
CA HIS A 177 4.52 12.07 4.51
C HIS A 177 5.46 12.80 5.49
N VAL A 178 5.88 12.13 6.56
CA VAL A 178 6.97 12.62 7.41
C VAL A 178 8.29 12.40 6.67
N GLU A 179 9.12 13.44 6.59
CA GLU A 179 10.40 13.41 5.85
C GLU A 179 10.30 12.66 4.52
N ALA A 180 9.26 13.01 3.73
CA ALA A 180 8.69 12.15 2.69
C ALA A 180 9.73 11.47 1.79
N THR A 181 10.78 12.18 1.37
CA THR A 181 11.87 11.61 0.58
C THR A 181 12.53 10.39 1.23
N GLU A 182 12.85 10.44 2.53
CA GLU A 182 13.44 9.31 3.25
C GLU A 182 12.41 8.21 3.46
N HIS A 183 11.25 8.52 4.03
CA HIS A 183 10.28 7.48 4.42
C HIS A 183 9.73 6.72 3.20
N MET A 184 9.53 7.41 2.07
CA MET A 184 9.16 6.78 0.80
C MET A 184 10.31 5.91 0.26
N GLN A 185 11.53 6.44 0.19
CA GLN A 185 12.69 5.67 -0.30
C GLN A 185 12.92 4.43 0.57
N MET A 186 12.75 4.54 1.88
CA MET A 186 12.92 3.44 2.82
C MET A 186 11.79 2.40 2.74
N GLY A 187 10.67 2.65 2.06
CA GLY A 187 9.65 1.64 1.77
C GLY A 187 8.23 1.90 2.31
N MET A 188 7.94 3.08 2.88
CA MET A 188 6.59 3.39 3.41
C MET A 188 5.59 3.75 2.30
N LEU A 189 5.34 2.82 1.39
CA LEU A 189 4.61 3.01 0.13
C LEU A 189 3.68 1.83 -0.14
N GLY A 190 2.37 2.08 -0.26
CA GLY A 190 1.37 1.06 -0.52
C GLY A 190 0.28 1.50 -1.49
N ASN A 191 -0.47 0.52 -1.98
CA ASN A 191 -1.59 0.75 -2.87
C ASN A 191 -2.92 0.78 -2.12
N LEU A 192 -3.85 1.56 -2.66
CA LEU A 192 -5.23 1.60 -2.21
C LEU A 192 -6.15 1.45 -3.40
N TYR A 193 -7.13 0.56 -3.32
CA TYR A 193 -8.08 0.28 -4.37
C TYR A 193 -9.49 0.51 -3.87
N VAL A 194 -10.27 1.28 -4.61
CA VAL A 194 -11.69 1.44 -4.37
C VAL A 194 -12.44 0.77 -5.53
N ARG A 195 -13.25 -0.23 -5.19
CA ARG A 195 -14.14 -0.92 -6.13
C ARG A 195 -15.40 -0.07 -6.38
N PRO A 196 -15.84 0.05 -7.64
CA PRO A 196 -16.97 0.89 -7.99
C PRO A 196 -18.30 0.35 -7.49
N ALA A 197 -19.23 1.24 -7.17
CA ALA A 197 -20.58 0.88 -6.72
C ALA A 197 -21.36 0.03 -7.75
N GLN A 198 -20.96 0.05 -9.03
CA GLN A 198 -21.55 -0.82 -10.05
C GLN A 198 -21.08 -2.28 -10.02
N ASP A 199 -20.07 -2.63 -9.22
CA ASP A 199 -19.68 -4.02 -9.02
C ASP A 199 -20.88 -4.87 -8.53
N GLY A 200 -20.96 -6.10 -9.02
CA GLY A 200 -22.10 -6.99 -8.77
C GLY A 200 -23.30 -6.79 -9.71
N THR A 201 -23.32 -5.72 -10.51
CA THR A 201 -24.25 -5.64 -11.65
C THR A 201 -23.82 -6.62 -12.77
N THR A 202 -24.63 -6.75 -13.83
CA THR A 202 -24.25 -7.57 -15.00
C THR A 202 -24.41 -6.74 -16.25
N LEU A 203 -23.28 -6.37 -16.85
CA LEU A 203 -23.23 -5.56 -18.07
C LEU A 203 -22.56 -6.36 -19.18
N GLU A 204 -23.08 -6.20 -20.40
CA GLU A 204 -22.54 -6.88 -21.59
C GLU A 204 -21.54 -5.98 -22.31
N TYR A 205 -20.35 -6.49 -22.59
CA TYR A 205 -19.34 -5.76 -23.36
C TYR A 205 -18.49 -6.69 -24.25
N PRO A 206 -18.23 -6.30 -25.52
CA PRO A 206 -18.88 -5.22 -26.25
C PRO A 206 -20.39 -5.49 -26.42
N ALA A 207 -21.18 -4.44 -26.61
CA ALA A 207 -22.63 -4.59 -26.82
C ALA A 207 -22.94 -5.50 -28.03
N GLY A 208 -23.74 -6.54 -27.81
CA GLY A 208 -24.09 -7.55 -28.81
C GLY A 208 -23.13 -8.73 -28.92
N SER A 209 -22.10 -8.81 -28.06
CA SER A 209 -21.15 -9.93 -28.01
C SER A 209 -21.67 -11.15 -27.24
N GLY A 210 -22.65 -10.97 -26.35
CA GLY A 210 -23.09 -11.96 -25.38
C GLY A 210 -22.10 -12.23 -24.23
N LYS A 211 -20.95 -11.52 -24.17
CA LYS A 211 -20.01 -11.59 -23.03
C LYS A 211 -20.43 -10.61 -21.95
N THR A 212 -20.53 -11.08 -20.71
CA THR A 212 -20.99 -10.26 -19.58
C THR A 212 -19.96 -10.20 -18.47
N TYR A 213 -19.84 -9.05 -17.83
CA TYR A 213 -18.97 -8.80 -16.69
C TYR A 213 -19.78 -8.38 -15.46
N ASN A 214 -19.22 -8.65 -14.28
CA ASN A 214 -19.79 -8.27 -12.99
C ASN A 214 -18.79 -7.55 -12.06
N LYS A 215 -17.58 -7.28 -12.56
CA LYS A 215 -16.54 -6.49 -11.92
C LYS A 215 -16.05 -5.44 -12.89
N PHE A 216 -15.79 -4.24 -12.41
CA PHE A 216 -15.48 -3.08 -13.23
C PHE A 216 -14.37 -2.25 -12.59
N ALA A 217 -13.56 -1.56 -13.40
CA ALA A 217 -12.53 -0.67 -12.86
C ALA A 217 -13.13 0.64 -12.32
N TYR A 218 -14.22 1.11 -12.94
CA TYR A 218 -14.89 2.38 -12.64
C TYR A 218 -16.40 2.25 -12.81
N ASN A 219 -17.18 3.27 -12.39
CA ASN A 219 -18.61 3.39 -12.69
C ASN A 219 -18.86 3.81 -14.16
N ASP A 220 -18.70 2.90 -15.11
CA ASP A 220 -18.83 3.18 -16.54
C ASP A 220 -20.27 3.12 -17.08
N GLY A 221 -21.18 2.39 -16.43
CA GLY A 221 -22.58 2.22 -16.84
C GLY A 221 -22.81 1.45 -18.16
N ASP A 222 -21.76 1.07 -18.88
CA ASP A 222 -21.81 0.39 -20.18
C ASP A 222 -21.00 -0.90 -20.25
N GLY A 223 -20.25 -1.22 -19.17
CA GLY A 223 -19.42 -2.41 -19.03
C GLY A 223 -18.08 -2.36 -19.76
N SER A 224 -17.70 -1.22 -20.34
CA SER A 224 -16.45 -1.05 -21.09
C SER A 224 -15.18 -1.30 -20.26
N THR A 225 -15.23 -1.05 -18.96
CA THR A 225 -14.18 -1.32 -17.96
C THR A 225 -14.35 -2.68 -17.27
N GLY A 226 -15.28 -3.52 -17.75
CA GLY A 226 -15.54 -4.85 -17.18
C GLY A 226 -14.37 -5.81 -17.33
N TYR A 227 -14.06 -6.58 -16.29
CA TYR A 227 -12.93 -7.52 -16.28
C TYR A 227 -13.28 -8.84 -15.59
N ASP A 228 -12.47 -9.88 -15.83
CA ASP A 228 -12.64 -11.21 -15.22
C ASP A 228 -11.77 -11.37 -13.96
N VAL A 229 -10.51 -10.92 -14.05
CA VAL A 229 -9.50 -10.97 -12.99
C VAL A 229 -8.72 -9.66 -12.95
N ASP A 230 -8.27 -9.26 -11.77
CA ASP A 230 -7.42 -8.09 -11.60
C ASP A 230 -6.13 -8.42 -10.83
N PHE A 231 -5.06 -7.70 -11.17
CA PHE A 231 -3.76 -7.84 -10.54
C PHE A 231 -3.18 -6.46 -10.21
N PRO A 232 -2.71 -6.26 -8.97
CA PRO A 232 -1.98 -5.07 -8.58
C PRO A 232 -0.57 -5.10 -9.18
N ILE A 233 -0.07 -3.97 -9.68
CA ILE A 233 1.31 -3.81 -10.16
C ILE A 233 1.88 -2.50 -9.61
N GLN A 234 2.47 -2.56 -8.41
CA GLN A 234 3.23 -1.47 -7.81
C GLN A 234 4.65 -1.45 -8.35
N ILE A 235 5.00 -0.36 -9.03
CA ILE A 235 6.36 -0.04 -9.42
C ILE A 235 7.04 0.64 -8.21
N GLY A 236 8.13 0.02 -7.74
CA GLY A 236 8.96 0.52 -6.66
C GLY A 236 10.43 0.25 -6.96
N SER A 237 11.33 0.95 -6.28
CA SER A 237 12.76 0.67 -6.37
C SER A 237 13.50 1.26 -5.19
N PHE A 238 14.63 0.65 -4.86
CA PHE A 238 15.49 1.07 -3.75
C PHE A 238 16.91 1.37 -4.21
N ASP A 239 17.56 2.28 -3.47
CA ASP A 239 18.99 2.58 -3.53
C ASP A 239 19.66 1.91 -2.33
N SER A 240 20.37 0.81 -2.58
CA SER A 240 20.99 0.05 -1.51
C SER A 240 21.97 0.86 -0.66
N ALA A 241 22.70 1.81 -1.26
CA ALA A 241 23.64 2.63 -0.52
C ALA A 241 22.93 3.62 0.42
N PHE A 242 21.76 4.11 0.02
CA PHE A 242 20.92 4.94 0.89
C PHE A 242 20.42 4.15 2.09
N HIS A 243 19.95 2.92 1.88
CA HIS A 243 19.44 2.05 2.94
C HIS A 243 20.56 1.61 3.90
N ASP A 244 21.74 1.26 3.38
CA ASP A 244 22.93 0.93 4.17
C ASP A 244 23.41 2.14 4.98
N ALA A 245 23.41 3.34 4.38
CA ALA A 245 23.75 4.58 5.06
C ALA A 245 22.76 4.88 6.19
N SER A 246 21.46 4.66 5.98
CA SER A 246 20.44 4.76 7.02
C SER A 246 20.72 3.77 8.15
N LEU A 247 20.89 2.47 7.86
CA LEU A 247 21.15 1.48 8.90
C LEU A 247 22.42 1.78 9.72
N THR A 248 23.46 2.30 9.07
CA THR A 248 24.78 2.56 9.68
C THR A 248 24.98 3.99 10.19
N VAL A 249 23.89 4.77 10.28
CA VAL A 249 23.88 6.13 10.86
C VAL A 249 24.83 7.08 10.13
N GLN A 250 24.86 7.02 8.81
CA GLN A 250 25.63 7.91 7.95
C GLN A 250 24.76 9.05 7.40
N PRO A 251 25.35 10.20 7.02
CA PRO A 251 24.63 11.24 6.30
C PRO A 251 23.97 10.69 5.04
N LEU A 252 22.66 10.91 4.91
CA LEU A 252 21.89 10.36 3.79
C LEU A 252 22.14 11.16 2.50
N PRO A 253 22.53 10.48 1.40
CA PRO A 253 22.95 11.15 0.17
C PRO A 253 21.75 11.49 -0.73
N PHE A 254 20.76 12.24 -0.22
CA PHE A 254 19.48 12.53 -0.91
C PHE A 254 19.64 12.99 -2.37
N ALA A 255 20.61 13.88 -2.65
CA ALA A 255 20.83 14.40 -4.01
C ALA A 255 21.50 13.40 -4.96
N MET A 256 22.07 12.32 -4.43
CA MET A 256 22.81 11.30 -5.17
C MET A 256 22.07 9.96 -5.24
N MET A 257 20.81 9.91 -4.76
CA MET A 257 20.02 8.69 -4.79
C MET A 257 19.94 8.13 -6.21
N ARG A 258 20.32 6.87 -6.34
CA ARG A 258 20.32 6.14 -7.59
C ARG A 258 19.88 4.71 -7.33
N ASP A 259 18.58 4.50 -7.52
CA ASP A 259 17.99 3.19 -7.34
C ASP A 259 18.70 2.13 -8.19
N ASN A 260 18.99 1.01 -7.56
CA ASN A 260 19.70 -0.15 -8.11
C ASN A 260 18.93 -1.46 -7.89
N TYR A 261 17.87 -1.45 -7.10
CA TYR A 261 16.92 -2.58 -6.98
C TYR A 261 15.53 -2.17 -7.49
N PRO A 262 15.26 -2.30 -8.80
CA PRO A 262 13.95 -2.04 -9.39
C PRO A 262 13.02 -3.23 -9.21
N MET A 263 11.78 -2.99 -8.79
CA MET A 263 10.86 -4.01 -8.32
C MET A 263 9.44 -3.85 -8.88
N LEU A 264 8.75 -4.98 -9.03
CA LEU A 264 7.29 -5.03 -9.16
C LEU A 264 6.73 -5.71 -7.92
N ASN A 265 5.80 -5.05 -7.22
CA ASN A 265 5.25 -5.55 -5.95
C ASN A 265 6.35 -5.97 -4.97
N GLY A 266 7.38 -5.13 -4.85
CA GLY A 266 8.50 -5.34 -3.95
C GLY A 266 9.47 -6.45 -4.33
N ARG A 267 9.27 -7.13 -5.47
CA ARG A 267 10.09 -8.25 -5.94
C ARG A 267 10.87 -7.88 -7.19
N GLY A 268 12.13 -8.34 -7.27
CA GLY A 268 12.93 -8.34 -8.50
C GLY A 268 12.81 -9.69 -9.21
N TYR A 269 12.85 -9.73 -10.54
CA TYR A 269 12.94 -10.98 -11.29
C TYR A 269 14.23 -11.72 -10.90
N PRO A 270 14.22 -13.05 -10.71
CA PRO A 270 13.15 -14.00 -11.04
C PRO A 270 12.05 -14.18 -9.96
N ASP A 271 12.10 -13.50 -8.82
CA ASP A 271 11.15 -13.75 -7.73
C ASP A 271 9.73 -13.29 -8.05
N THR A 272 9.60 -12.38 -9.01
CA THR A 272 8.32 -11.92 -9.57
C THR A 272 7.48 -13.04 -10.21
N VAL A 273 8.08 -14.14 -10.67
CA VAL A 273 7.38 -15.25 -11.35
C VAL A 273 7.09 -16.44 -10.42
N GLN A 274 7.48 -16.32 -9.16
CA GLN A 274 7.03 -17.22 -8.12
C GLN A 274 5.54 -16.97 -7.90
N VAL A 275 4.74 -18.04 -7.82
CA VAL A 275 3.29 -17.93 -7.60
C VAL A 275 3.08 -17.40 -6.20
N ALA A 276 2.99 -16.07 -6.05
CA ALA A 276 2.72 -15.51 -4.74
C ALA A 276 1.30 -15.86 -4.30
N GLY A 277 1.25 -16.29 -3.06
CA GLY A 277 0.12 -16.68 -2.26
C GLY A 277 0.66 -16.83 -0.84
N PRO A 278 -0.17 -17.19 0.15
CA PRO A 278 0.32 -17.52 1.49
C PRO A 278 1.42 -18.62 1.51
N ASP A 279 1.64 -19.32 0.39
CA ASP A 279 2.60 -20.40 0.22
C ASP A 279 3.80 -20.13 -0.73
N ALA A 280 3.92 -18.95 -1.38
CA ALA A 280 5.24 -18.57 -1.92
C ALA A 280 6.13 -18.24 -0.73
N PRO A 281 7.40 -18.70 -0.67
CA PRO A 281 8.28 -18.31 0.42
C PRO A 281 8.34 -16.79 0.42
N PRO A 282 7.75 -16.15 1.44
CA PRO A 282 7.94 -14.74 1.57
C PRO A 282 9.41 -14.54 1.79
N GLU A 283 10.00 -13.58 1.11
CA GLU A 283 11.32 -13.14 1.50
C GLU A 283 11.21 -12.64 2.94
N ALA A 284 11.77 -13.44 3.83
CA ALA A 284 11.59 -13.30 5.25
C ALA A 284 12.55 -12.23 5.75
N ASN A 285 12.06 -11.35 6.61
CA ASN A 285 12.92 -10.45 7.36
C ASN A 285 13.96 -11.32 8.09
N PRO A 286 15.27 -11.19 7.80
CA PRO A 286 16.31 -12.03 8.41
C PRO A 286 16.42 -11.88 9.93
N VAL A 287 15.80 -10.85 10.52
CA VAL A 287 15.79 -10.61 11.97
C VAL A 287 14.53 -11.17 12.62
N SER A 288 13.34 -10.85 12.10
CA SER A 288 12.07 -11.29 12.70
C SER A 288 11.55 -12.63 12.15
N GLY A 289 11.97 -13.03 10.95
CA GLY A 289 11.46 -14.19 10.22
C GLY A 289 10.10 -13.95 9.52
N ASN A 290 9.56 -12.73 9.59
CA ASN A 290 8.27 -12.38 9.02
C ASN A 290 8.31 -12.22 7.50
N SER A 291 7.20 -12.50 6.83
CA SER A 291 6.97 -12.19 5.42
C SER A 291 7.05 -10.70 5.14
N THR A 292 7.84 -10.27 4.14
CA THR A 292 7.98 -8.84 3.82
C THR A 292 7.53 -8.42 2.43
N GLN A 293 7.31 -9.33 1.49
CA GLN A 293 6.80 -9.03 0.15
C GLN A 293 5.49 -9.81 -0.10
N PRO A 294 4.37 -9.40 0.50
CA PRO A 294 3.15 -10.21 0.48
C PRO A 294 2.47 -10.28 -0.90
N GLU A 295 2.68 -9.27 -1.75
CA GLU A 295 1.97 -9.15 -3.03
C GLU A 295 2.64 -9.93 -4.16
N SER A 296 1.83 -10.56 -5.03
CA SER A 296 2.33 -11.25 -6.23
C SER A 296 2.54 -10.30 -7.38
N SER A 297 3.65 -10.45 -8.11
CA SER A 297 3.85 -9.80 -9.40
C SER A 297 3.40 -10.69 -10.57
N LEU A 298 3.12 -11.97 -10.35
CA LEU A 298 2.77 -12.94 -11.39
C LEU A 298 1.31 -12.77 -11.81
N VAL A 299 1.08 -12.51 -13.09
CA VAL A 299 -0.28 -12.42 -13.65
C VAL A 299 -0.67 -13.78 -14.23
N THR A 300 -1.87 -14.25 -13.91
CA THR A 300 -2.41 -15.51 -14.47
C THR A 300 -3.83 -15.30 -14.99
N ALA A 301 -4.13 -15.84 -16.17
CA ALA A 301 -5.43 -15.71 -16.80
C ALA A 301 -5.70 -16.85 -17.79
N ALA A 302 -6.97 -17.16 -18.05
CA ALA A 302 -7.38 -18.12 -19.06
C ALA A 302 -7.52 -17.45 -20.44
N PRO A 303 -7.48 -18.22 -21.55
CA PRO A 303 -7.78 -17.70 -22.88
C PRO A 303 -9.13 -16.99 -22.94
N GLY A 304 -9.17 -15.80 -23.54
CA GLY A 304 -10.37 -14.98 -23.68
C GLY A 304 -10.72 -14.10 -22.48
N GLN A 305 -9.99 -14.18 -21.36
CA GLN A 305 -10.24 -13.32 -20.20
C GLN A 305 -9.70 -11.91 -20.39
N ARG A 306 -10.44 -10.93 -19.85
CA ARG A 306 -9.99 -9.56 -19.63
C ARG A 306 -9.35 -9.46 -18.26
N VAL A 307 -8.10 -9.01 -18.24
CA VAL A 307 -7.30 -8.83 -17.02
C VAL A 307 -7.13 -7.34 -16.77
N LEU A 308 -7.58 -6.85 -15.63
CA LEU A 308 -7.31 -5.50 -15.16
C LEU A 308 -5.94 -5.45 -14.47
N LEU A 309 -5.02 -4.66 -15.00
CA LEU A 309 -3.77 -4.29 -14.36
C LEU A 309 -3.96 -2.95 -13.66
N ARG A 310 -3.89 -2.96 -12.33
CA ARG A 310 -3.91 -1.74 -11.50
C ARG A 310 -2.48 -1.30 -11.24
N ILE A 311 -1.96 -0.43 -12.10
CA ILE A 311 -0.55 -0.04 -12.13
C ILE A 311 -0.36 1.25 -11.33
N SER A 312 0.61 1.27 -10.43
CA SER A 312 1.02 2.48 -9.71
C SER A 312 2.53 2.63 -9.75
N ASN A 313 3.03 3.86 -9.70
CA ASN A 313 4.46 4.11 -9.50
C ASN A 313 4.68 5.01 -8.29
N LEU A 314 5.29 4.45 -7.24
CA LEU A 314 5.60 5.16 -6.00
C LEU A 314 7.09 5.50 -5.87
N ASN A 315 7.86 5.37 -6.94
CA ASN A 315 9.27 5.73 -6.93
C ASN A 315 9.51 7.22 -6.73
N VAL A 316 10.55 7.54 -5.96
CA VAL A 316 10.97 8.92 -5.73
C VAL A 316 12.02 9.41 -6.72
N THR A 317 12.79 8.52 -7.36
CA THR A 317 13.93 8.94 -8.22
C THR A 317 13.73 8.72 -9.72
N ARG A 318 12.72 7.92 -10.14
CA ARG A 318 12.59 7.47 -11.53
C ARG A 318 11.16 7.41 -12.08
N PHE A 319 11.08 7.79 -13.35
CA PHE A 319 10.00 7.39 -14.24
C PHE A 319 10.30 5.99 -14.77
N TYR A 320 9.27 5.14 -14.75
CA TYR A 320 9.35 3.81 -15.32
C TYR A 320 8.37 3.70 -16.48
N THR A 321 8.82 2.99 -17.52
CA THR A 321 7.97 2.62 -18.65
C THR A 321 7.76 1.12 -18.60
N LEU A 322 6.56 0.68 -18.24
CA LEU A 322 6.20 -0.74 -18.35
C LEU A 322 5.70 -1.01 -19.76
N GLN A 323 6.11 -2.15 -20.32
CA GLN A 323 5.68 -2.61 -21.62
C GLN A 323 5.35 -4.10 -21.60
N THR A 324 4.50 -4.50 -22.53
CA THR A 324 4.20 -5.90 -22.81
C THR A 324 4.32 -6.18 -24.31
N LEU A 325 4.81 -7.37 -24.64
CA LEU A 325 4.93 -7.86 -26.01
C LEU A 325 3.94 -9.01 -26.21
N GLY A 326 3.00 -8.84 -27.13
CA GLY A 326 2.06 -9.88 -27.56
C GLY A 326 0.61 -9.69 -27.08
N VAL A 327 0.39 -8.91 -26.01
CA VAL A 327 -0.93 -8.45 -25.58
C VAL A 327 -0.90 -6.93 -25.45
N SER A 328 -1.89 -6.24 -26.02
CA SER A 328 -1.96 -4.77 -25.92
C SER A 328 -2.80 -4.36 -24.71
N MET A 329 -2.39 -3.27 -24.08
CA MET A 329 -3.10 -2.63 -22.96
C MET A 329 -4.10 -1.62 -23.50
N GLN A 330 -5.36 -1.76 -23.12
CA GLN A 330 -6.37 -0.71 -23.23
C GLN A 330 -6.35 0.11 -21.94
N VAL A 331 -5.88 1.36 -22.01
CA VAL A 331 -5.89 2.25 -20.83
C VAL A 331 -7.30 2.79 -20.63
N VAL A 332 -7.87 2.54 -19.46
CA VAL A 332 -9.25 2.91 -19.11
C VAL A 332 -9.35 3.96 -18.01
N GLY A 333 -8.28 4.18 -17.25
CA GLY A 333 -8.21 5.24 -16.25
C GLY A 333 -6.79 5.63 -15.90
N LYS A 334 -6.64 6.82 -15.33
CA LYS A 334 -5.38 7.36 -14.81
C LYS A 334 -5.67 8.17 -13.55
N ASP A 335 -4.80 8.06 -12.55
CA ASP A 335 -4.86 8.83 -11.30
C ASP A 335 -6.24 8.73 -10.64
N ALA A 336 -6.73 7.49 -10.49
CA ALA A 336 -8.04 7.12 -9.97
C ALA A 336 -9.23 7.80 -10.67
N SER A 337 -9.09 8.14 -11.95
CA SER A 337 -10.16 8.73 -12.75
C SER A 337 -10.32 7.97 -14.07
N ILE A 338 -11.57 7.67 -14.42
CA ILE A 338 -11.92 7.06 -15.70
C ILE A 338 -11.50 7.98 -16.87
N HIS A 339 -10.95 7.39 -17.93
CA HIS A 339 -10.63 8.09 -19.17
C HIS A 339 -11.87 8.34 -20.02
N ARG A 340 -12.71 9.26 -19.56
CA ARG A 340 -13.95 9.65 -20.21
C ARG A 340 -14.08 11.17 -20.26
N GLY A 341 -14.48 11.68 -21.43
CA GLY A 341 -14.72 13.11 -21.63
C GLY A 341 -15.96 13.60 -20.87
N PRO A 342 -16.11 14.91 -20.65
CA PRO A 342 -17.30 15.50 -20.03
C PRO A 342 -18.61 15.25 -20.81
N ASP A 343 -18.51 14.91 -22.10
CA ASP A 343 -19.61 14.51 -22.97
C ASP A 343 -19.98 13.02 -22.84
N GLY A 344 -19.32 12.30 -21.93
CA GLY A 344 -19.53 10.87 -21.70
C GLY A 344 -18.79 9.97 -22.70
N LYS A 345 -17.98 10.54 -23.61
CA LYS A 345 -17.26 9.76 -24.62
C LYS A 345 -15.99 9.14 -24.05
N ASP A 346 -15.78 7.86 -24.31
CA ASP A 346 -14.54 7.17 -23.96
C ASP A 346 -13.33 7.78 -24.68
N LEU A 347 -12.28 8.02 -23.90
CA LEU A 347 -10.96 8.45 -24.34
C LEU A 347 -9.93 7.33 -24.19
N TYR A 348 -10.39 6.09 -24.07
CA TYR A 348 -9.55 4.91 -23.99
C TYR A 348 -8.65 4.80 -25.21
N TYR A 349 -7.43 4.30 -25.00
CA TYR A 349 -6.48 4.09 -26.07
C TYR A 349 -5.72 2.78 -25.88
N MET A 350 -5.34 2.19 -27.01
CA MET A 350 -4.50 0.99 -27.02
C MET A 350 -3.03 1.39 -27.02
N THR A 351 -2.23 0.70 -26.22
CA THR A 351 -0.77 0.85 -26.18
C THR A 351 -0.11 -0.47 -25.81
N ASN A 352 1.17 -0.61 -26.14
CA ASN A 352 2.01 -1.70 -25.63
C ASN A 352 2.90 -1.24 -24.47
N SER A 353 2.92 0.07 -24.18
CA SER A 353 3.71 0.63 -23.09
C SER A 353 3.00 1.79 -22.40
N VAL A 354 3.26 1.92 -21.11
CA VAL A 354 2.76 2.99 -20.24
C VAL A 354 3.92 3.56 -19.44
N VAL A 355 4.03 4.89 -19.44
CA VAL A 355 5.03 5.63 -18.67
C VAL A 355 4.34 6.20 -17.45
N LEU A 356 4.88 5.95 -16.26
CA LEU A 356 4.39 6.53 -15.01
C LEU A 356 5.52 7.26 -14.28
N GLY A 357 5.26 8.48 -13.84
CA GLY A 357 6.05 9.18 -12.84
C GLY A 357 5.74 8.72 -11.42
N GLY A 358 6.59 9.13 -10.48
CA GLY A 358 6.32 8.92 -9.06
C GLY A 358 5.03 9.62 -8.63
N GLY A 359 4.15 8.90 -7.95
CA GLY A 359 2.85 9.37 -7.50
C GLY A 359 1.71 9.24 -8.51
N GLU A 360 1.94 8.63 -9.68
CA GLU A 360 0.91 8.40 -10.70
C GLU A 360 0.37 6.97 -10.69
N SER A 361 -0.92 6.80 -11.01
CA SER A 361 -1.55 5.50 -11.21
C SER A 361 -2.23 5.38 -12.58
N LEU A 362 -2.41 4.15 -13.04
CA LEU A 362 -3.01 3.83 -14.32
C LEU A 362 -3.72 2.48 -14.24
N ASP A 363 -4.94 2.44 -14.77
CA ASP A 363 -5.71 1.21 -14.91
C ASP A 363 -5.76 0.80 -16.39
N ALA A 364 -5.23 -0.39 -16.67
CA ALA A 364 -5.15 -0.94 -18.02
C ALA A 364 -5.80 -2.31 -18.09
N ILE A 365 -6.59 -2.56 -19.13
CA ILE A 365 -7.15 -3.88 -19.40
C ILE A 365 -6.36 -4.53 -20.53
N ILE A 366 -5.87 -5.75 -20.30
CA ILE A 366 -5.36 -6.63 -21.35
C ILE A 366 -6.39 -7.74 -21.62
N GLU A 367 -6.53 -8.16 -22.87
CA GLU A 367 -7.36 -9.32 -23.23
C GLU A 367 -6.43 -10.45 -23.68
N ILE A 368 -6.54 -11.61 -23.01
CA ILE A 368 -5.81 -12.80 -23.44
C ILE A 368 -6.48 -13.34 -24.70
N PRO A 369 -5.75 -13.56 -25.82
CA PRO A 369 -6.37 -14.06 -27.04
C PRO A 369 -7.10 -15.38 -26.79
N GLU A 370 -8.33 -15.53 -27.32
CA GLU A 370 -9.08 -16.80 -27.23
C GLU A 370 -8.33 -17.98 -27.86
N SER A 371 -7.46 -17.70 -28.84
CA SER A 371 -6.60 -18.69 -29.48
C SER A 371 -5.31 -19.00 -28.71
N ALA A 372 -5.06 -18.35 -27.58
CA ALA A 372 -3.87 -18.59 -26.77
C ALA A 372 -3.92 -20.02 -26.22
N THR A 373 -2.80 -20.74 -26.34
CA THR A 373 -2.68 -22.08 -25.76
C THR A 373 -2.30 -21.99 -24.29
N ALA A 374 -2.88 -22.86 -23.45
CA ALA A 374 -2.41 -23.03 -22.07
C ALA A 374 -0.88 -23.25 -22.04
N GLY A 375 -0.19 -22.56 -21.14
CA GLY A 375 1.26 -22.49 -21.07
C GLY A 375 1.91 -21.41 -21.93
N THR A 376 1.12 -20.58 -22.64
CA THR A 376 1.66 -19.36 -23.28
C THR A 376 2.08 -18.37 -22.21
N THR A 377 3.27 -17.79 -22.36
CA THR A 377 3.79 -16.76 -21.46
C THR A 377 4.01 -15.47 -22.24
N TYR A 378 3.39 -14.40 -21.77
CA TYR A 378 3.75 -13.03 -22.14
C TYR A 378 4.55 -12.40 -21.01
N PHE A 379 5.22 -11.28 -21.31
CA PHE A 379 6.01 -10.56 -20.32
C PHE A 379 5.44 -9.16 -20.09
N LEU A 380 5.52 -8.71 -18.84
CA LEU A 380 5.33 -7.32 -18.44
C LEU A 380 6.64 -6.86 -17.81
N TYR A 381 7.32 -5.89 -18.43
CA TYR A 381 8.67 -5.52 -18.03
C TYR A 381 8.98 -4.07 -18.34
N THR A 382 10.01 -3.52 -17.71
CA THR A 382 10.44 -2.15 -17.97
C THR A 382 11.17 -2.03 -19.32
N SER A 383 10.87 -0.99 -20.11
CA SER A 383 11.68 -0.64 -21.28
C SER A 383 12.96 0.10 -20.92
N ASN A 384 13.13 0.50 -19.66
CA ASN A 384 14.37 1.07 -19.15
C ASN A 384 15.35 -0.08 -18.91
N LEU A 385 16.03 -0.54 -19.95
CA LEU A 385 16.77 -1.82 -19.95
C LEU A 385 17.86 -1.94 -18.87
N ASN A 386 18.38 -0.81 -18.37
CA ASN A 386 19.32 -0.78 -17.25
C ASN A 386 18.68 -1.11 -15.89
N TYR A 387 17.37 -1.36 -15.85
CA TYR A 387 16.59 -1.79 -14.69
C TYR A 387 16.02 -3.20 -14.88
N LEU A 388 16.55 -3.94 -15.86
CA LEU A 388 16.40 -5.39 -15.99
C LEU A 388 17.59 -6.11 -15.32
N SER A 389 17.98 -5.62 -14.15
CA SER A 389 19.10 -6.06 -13.34
C SER A 389 18.78 -5.86 -11.86
N ASN A 390 19.33 -6.70 -10.98
CA ASN A 390 19.27 -6.53 -9.53
C ASN A 390 20.65 -6.07 -9.05
N ASN A 391 20.82 -4.79 -8.78
CA ASN A 391 22.09 -4.20 -8.38
C ASN A 391 23.26 -4.54 -9.34
N GLU A 392 24.18 -5.42 -8.93
CA GLU A 392 25.33 -5.86 -9.74
C GLU A 392 25.02 -7.08 -10.63
N GLU A 393 23.84 -7.70 -10.48
CA GLU A 393 23.42 -8.84 -11.29
C GLU A 393 22.79 -8.40 -12.62
N ASP A 394 23.43 -8.80 -13.72
CA ASP A 394 23.08 -8.39 -15.09
C ASP A 394 21.70 -8.85 -15.58
N PHE A 395 21.06 -9.82 -14.92
CA PHE A 395 19.79 -10.42 -15.36
C PHE A 395 18.79 -10.47 -14.19
N GLY A 396 17.77 -9.61 -14.21
CA GLY A 396 16.79 -9.56 -13.13
C GLY A 396 15.91 -8.31 -13.15
N GLY A 397 15.47 -7.83 -11.99
CA GLY A 397 14.86 -6.51 -11.84
C GLY A 397 13.39 -6.44 -12.25
N MET A 398 13.00 -5.35 -12.92
CA MET A 398 11.60 -5.00 -13.12
C MET A 398 10.99 -5.73 -14.34
N MET A 399 10.65 -6.98 -14.11
CA MET A 399 10.02 -7.89 -15.08
C MET A 399 9.12 -8.88 -14.34
N THR A 400 8.01 -9.27 -14.94
CA THR A 400 7.16 -10.39 -14.52
C THR A 400 6.54 -11.08 -15.73
N GLU A 401 5.82 -12.17 -15.48
CA GLU A 401 5.14 -12.98 -16.48
C GLU A 401 3.62 -12.82 -16.40
N ILE A 402 2.98 -12.93 -17.57
CA ILE A 402 1.55 -13.15 -17.73
C ILE A 402 1.38 -14.56 -18.29
N ARG A 403 0.97 -15.50 -17.44
CA ARG A 403 0.82 -16.91 -17.80
C ARG A 403 -0.62 -17.23 -18.19
N VAL A 404 -0.78 -17.86 -19.35
CA VAL A 404 -2.05 -18.40 -19.81
C VAL A 404 -2.24 -19.79 -19.21
N ASN A 405 -3.26 -19.95 -18.37
CA ASN A 405 -3.56 -21.20 -17.67
C ASN A 405 -4.29 -22.24 -18.52
#